data_AF-A0A837GB20-F1
#
_entry.id   AF-A0A837GB20-F1
#
_cell.length_a   1.000
_cell.length_b   1.000
_cell.length_c   1.000
_cell.angle_alpha   90.00
_cell.angle_beta   90.00
_cell.angle_gamma   90.00
#
_symmetry.space_group_name_H-M   'P 1'
#
loop_
_entity.id
_entity.type
_entity.pdbx_description
1 polymer ?
#
loop_
_entity_poly.entity_id
_entity_poly.type
_entity_poly.pdbx_seq_one_letter_code
_entity_poly.pdbx_strand_id
1 'polypeptide(L)'
;MWLILTLITYVTAKQICRKLGHPLLNPLLLGVSFIIAVLLLLDVPYSEYYEDNRLLGYLLQPAIVVMAYPIFSQLSTIKKKARLILGACFLGAIFSMLSGGLIALSLGADIPLVVSVLTKSVTVPIAMATTYQLDGDAAVSAVLVLFAGLIGAMTAYPIFHLLRIKGKIARGITIGAAAHALGTAQALDKRNEDAAYSSLALALCGIFTAICAPAVMALIVVIV
;
A
#
# COMPACT_ATOMS: atom_id res chain seq x y z
N MET A 1 14.14 7.21 -23.34
CA MET A 1 15.36 6.63 -22.72
C MET A 1 15.09 6.14 -21.30
N TRP A 2 14.28 6.88 -20.54
CA TRP A 2 14.01 6.62 -19.12
C TRP A 2 13.37 5.26 -18.86
N LEU A 3 12.50 4.77 -19.75
CA LEU A 3 11.91 3.43 -19.64
C LEU A 3 12.96 2.31 -19.48
N ILE A 4 14.00 2.32 -20.32
CA ILE A 4 15.05 1.30 -20.31
C ILE A 4 15.84 1.41 -19.00
N LEU A 5 16.15 2.63 -18.56
CA LEU A 5 16.84 2.88 -17.30
C LEU A 5 16.02 2.35 -16.11
N THR A 6 14.71 2.62 -16.07
CA THR A 6 13.80 2.14 -15.02
C THR A 6 13.79 0.61 -14.96
N LEU A 7 13.69 -0.05 -16.12
CA LEU A 7 13.68 -1.52 -16.20
C LEU A 7 15.01 -2.13 -15.72
N ILE A 8 16.14 -1.60 -16.21
CA ILE A 8 17.48 -2.07 -15.80
C ILE A 8 17.66 -1.86 -14.30
N THR A 9 17.32 -0.68 -13.80
CA THR A 9 17.42 -0.35 -12.38
C THR A 9 16.62 -1.32 -11.52
N TYR A 10 15.36 -1.57 -11.89
CA TYR A 10 14.50 -2.49 -11.15
C TYR A 10 15.02 -3.94 -11.17
N VAL A 11 15.47 -4.43 -12.33
CA VAL A 11 16.01 -5.80 -12.45
C VAL A 11 17.28 -5.94 -11.62
N THR A 12 18.20 -4.98 -11.70
CA THR A 12 19.44 -4.98 -10.92
C THR A 12 19.16 -4.87 -9.43
N ALA A 13 18.24 -3.99 -9.01
CA ALA A 13 17.80 -3.88 -7.62
C ALA A 13 17.21 -5.20 -7.12
N LYS A 14 16.36 -5.87 -7.92
CA LYS A 14 15.79 -7.19 -7.58
C LYS A 14 16.88 -8.24 -7.41
N GLN A 15 17.90 -8.25 -8.27
CA GLN A 15 19.03 -9.19 -8.16
C GLN A 15 19.87 -8.93 -6.90
N ILE A 16 20.17 -7.66 -6.60
CA ILE A 16 20.91 -7.25 -5.40
C ILE A 16 20.15 -7.69 -4.13
N CYS A 17 18.87 -7.35 -4.03
CA CYS A 17 18.01 -7.74 -2.90
C CYS A 17 17.98 -9.26 -2.72
N ARG A 18 17.88 -10.03 -3.81
CA ARG A 18 17.89 -11.50 -3.76
C ARG A 18 19.21 -12.07 -3.27
N LYS A 19 20.35 -11.50 -3.67
CA LYS A 19 21.68 -11.94 -3.23
C LYS A 19 21.94 -11.62 -1.75
N LEU A 20 21.54 -10.44 -1.30
CA LEU A 20 21.78 -9.97 0.08
C LEU A 20 20.80 -10.57 1.08
N GLY A 21 19.57 -10.90 0.67
CA GLY A 21 18.57 -11.59 1.51
C GLY A 21 18.08 -10.79 2.73
N HIS A 22 18.48 -9.51 2.86
CA HIS A 22 18.16 -8.70 4.02
C HIS A 22 16.70 -8.22 3.99
N PRO A 23 15.93 -8.31 5.10
CA PRO A 23 14.52 -7.93 5.12
C PRO A 23 14.25 -6.45 4.79
N LEU A 24 15.21 -5.56 5.09
CA LEU A 24 15.06 -4.13 4.79
C LEU A 24 15.42 -3.77 3.33
N LEU A 25 15.97 -4.70 2.55
CA LEU A 25 16.32 -4.44 1.16
C LEU A 25 15.11 -4.73 0.26
N ASN A 26 14.33 -3.69 -0.05
CA ASN A 26 13.21 -3.77 -0.99
C ASN A 26 13.65 -3.28 -2.39
N PRO A 27 13.44 -4.06 -3.47
CA PRO A 27 13.79 -3.64 -4.83
C PRO A 27 13.16 -2.30 -5.24
N LEU A 28 11.94 -2.01 -4.78
CA LEU A 28 11.27 -0.73 -5.03
C LEU A 28 12.02 0.43 -4.38
N LEU A 29 12.44 0.30 -3.12
CA LEU A 29 13.16 1.36 -2.42
C LEU A 29 14.48 1.67 -3.12
N LEU A 30 15.27 0.63 -3.42
CA LEU A 30 16.52 0.81 -4.17
C LEU A 30 16.29 1.46 -5.53
N GLY A 31 15.27 1.00 -6.27
CA GLY A 31 14.98 1.53 -7.60
C GLY A 31 14.54 2.99 -7.57
N VAL A 32 13.59 3.33 -6.70
CA VAL A 32 13.10 4.71 -6.56
C VAL A 32 14.21 5.64 -6.08
N SER A 33 14.98 5.25 -5.06
CA SER A 33 16.11 6.06 -4.58
C SER A 33 17.16 6.30 -5.66
N PHE A 34 17.48 5.29 -6.46
CA PHE A 34 18.42 5.42 -7.57
C PHE A 34 17.89 6.36 -8.66
N ILE A 35 16.65 6.18 -9.11
CA ILE A 35 16.06 7.03 -10.15
C ILE A 35 15.95 8.48 -9.68
N ILE A 36 15.52 8.72 -8.43
CA ILE A 36 15.48 10.08 -7.86
C ILE A 36 16.89 10.71 -7.87
N ALA A 37 17.91 9.98 -7.44
CA ALA A 37 19.29 10.48 -7.45
C ALA A 37 19.76 10.84 -8.87
N VAL A 38 19.46 9.99 -9.87
CA VAL A 38 19.82 10.27 -11.27
C VAL A 38 19.09 11.49 -11.82
N LEU A 39 17.78 11.64 -11.56
CA LEU A 39 17.01 12.79 -12.01
C LEU A 39 17.53 14.10 -11.42
N LEU A 40 17.88 14.09 -10.12
CA LEU A 40 18.45 15.27 -9.44
C LEU A 40 19.85 15.61 -9.94
N LEU A 41 20.71 14.60 -10.20
CA LEU A 41 22.07 14.82 -10.71
C LEU A 41 22.09 15.36 -12.14
N LEU A 42 21.09 15.00 -12.95
CA LEU A 42 20.96 15.43 -14.35
C LEU A 42 20.03 16.63 -14.53
N ASP A 43 19.45 17.15 -13.44
CA ASP A 43 18.46 18.24 -13.41
C ASP A 43 17.28 18.02 -14.37
N VAL A 44 16.77 16.78 -14.41
CA VAL A 44 15.70 16.37 -15.32
C VAL A 44 14.35 16.53 -14.64
N PRO A 45 13.39 17.27 -15.24
CA PRO A 45 12.07 17.44 -14.66
C PRO A 45 11.31 16.11 -14.61
N TYR A 46 10.60 15.86 -13.51
CA TYR A 46 9.83 14.62 -13.32
C TYR A 46 8.78 14.39 -14.43
N SER A 47 8.21 15.45 -14.99
CA SER A 47 7.23 15.35 -16.09
C SER A 47 7.81 14.68 -17.33
N GLU A 48 9.07 14.95 -17.67
CA GLU A 48 9.76 14.31 -18.79
C GLU A 48 9.96 12.81 -18.54
N TYR A 49 10.46 12.46 -17.34
CA TYR A 49 10.59 11.07 -16.91
C TYR A 49 9.23 10.35 -16.95
N TYR A 50 8.16 11.01 -16.49
CA TYR A 50 6.82 10.44 -16.44
C TYR A 50 6.27 10.15 -17.84
N GLU A 51 6.38 11.10 -18.78
CA GLU A 51 5.93 10.91 -20.17
C GLU A 51 6.66 9.74 -20.85
N ASP A 52 7.98 9.65 -20.68
CA ASP A 52 8.80 8.56 -21.24
C ASP A 52 8.46 7.17 -20.66
N ASN A 53 7.87 7.11 -19.46
CA ASN A 53 7.50 5.88 -18.77
C ASN A 53 5.99 5.56 -18.84
N ARG A 54 5.20 6.27 -19.65
CA ARG A 54 3.74 6.05 -19.77
C ARG A 54 3.34 4.62 -20.04
N LEU A 55 4.16 3.86 -20.78
CA LEU A 55 3.94 2.44 -21.02
C LEU A 55 3.83 1.62 -19.71
N LEU A 56 4.67 1.92 -18.70
CA LEU A 56 4.59 1.26 -17.39
C LEU A 56 3.27 1.61 -16.68
N GLY A 57 2.81 2.86 -16.81
CA GLY A 57 1.50 3.28 -16.33
C GLY A 57 0.35 2.51 -16.98
N TYR A 58 0.42 2.28 -18.30
CA TYR A 58 -0.56 1.46 -19.02
C TYR A 58 -0.51 -0.01 -18.61
N LEU A 59 0.69 -0.57 -18.39
CA LEU A 59 0.86 -1.96 -17.92
C LEU A 59 0.46 -2.17 -16.45
N LEU A 60 0.43 -1.11 -15.64
CA LEU A 60 -0.03 -1.18 -14.26
C LEU A 60 -1.52 -1.56 -14.17
N GLN A 61 -2.35 -1.07 -15.08
CA GLN A 61 -3.79 -1.36 -15.11
C GLN A 61 -4.09 -2.86 -15.27
N PRO A 62 -3.59 -3.58 -16.31
CA PRO A 62 -3.78 -5.02 -16.43
C PRO A 62 -3.06 -5.78 -15.31
N ALA A 63 -1.93 -5.29 -14.78
CA ALA A 63 -1.28 -5.91 -13.63
C ALA A 63 -2.20 -5.94 -12.38
N ILE A 64 -2.94 -4.85 -12.12
CA ILE A 64 -3.95 -4.78 -11.05
C ILE A 64 -5.09 -5.78 -11.33
N VAL A 65 -5.56 -5.90 -12.57
CA VAL A 65 -6.58 -6.88 -12.94
C VAL A 65 -6.09 -8.31 -12.68
N VAL A 66 -4.83 -8.62 -13.02
CA VAL A 66 -4.22 -9.94 -12.78
C VAL A 66 -4.08 -10.24 -11.28
N MET A 67 -3.98 -9.24 -10.39
CA MET A 67 -4.00 -9.47 -8.94
C MET A 67 -5.33 -10.06 -8.43
N ALA A 68 -6.39 -10.07 -9.25
CA ALA A 68 -7.62 -10.80 -8.95
C ALA A 68 -7.52 -12.32 -9.22
N TYR A 69 -6.54 -12.78 -10.00
CA TYR A 69 -6.36 -14.21 -10.27
C TYR A 69 -6.11 -15.05 -9.00
N PRO A 70 -5.22 -14.64 -8.07
CA PRO A 70 -5.10 -15.29 -6.76
C PRO A 70 -6.43 -15.41 -6.00
N ILE A 71 -7.28 -14.38 -6.04
CA ILE A 71 -8.61 -14.39 -5.43
C ILE A 71 -9.47 -15.48 -6.08
N PHE A 72 -9.48 -15.55 -7.40
CA PHE A 72 -10.20 -16.57 -8.16
C PHE A 72 -9.77 -17.99 -7.75
N SER A 73 -8.46 -18.23 -7.62
CA SER A 73 -7.93 -19.54 -7.20
C SER A 73 -8.36 -19.98 -5.79
N GLN A 74 -8.69 -19.03 -4.91
CA GLN A 74 -9.09 -19.29 -3.52
C GLN A 74 -10.58 -18.99 -3.25
N LEU A 75 -11.38 -18.79 -4.31
CA LEU A 75 -12.74 -18.28 -4.22
C LEU A 75 -13.65 -19.15 -3.34
N SER A 76 -13.52 -20.48 -3.43
CA SER A 76 -14.29 -21.43 -2.62
C SER A 76 -14.00 -21.28 -1.12
N THR A 77 -12.73 -21.10 -0.73
CA THR A 77 -12.31 -20.88 0.65
C THR A 77 -12.72 -19.51 1.16
N ILE A 78 -12.60 -18.49 0.31
CA ILE A 78 -13.00 -17.11 0.63
C ILE A 78 -14.50 -17.05 0.93
N LYS A 79 -15.35 -17.65 0.07
CA LYS A 79 -16.80 -17.69 0.27
C LYS A 79 -17.18 -18.32 1.62
N LYS A 80 -16.54 -19.43 1.99
CA LYS A 80 -16.78 -20.11 3.29
C LYS A 80 -16.43 -19.23 4.51
N LYS A 81 -15.53 -18.26 4.35
CA LYS A 81 -15.03 -17.40 5.44
C LYS A 81 -15.34 -15.93 5.23
N ALA A 82 -16.28 -15.59 4.34
CA ALA A 82 -16.54 -14.22 3.91
C ALA A 82 -16.87 -13.29 5.09
N ARG A 83 -17.68 -13.76 6.06
CA ARG A 83 -18.03 -12.97 7.26
C ARG A 83 -16.81 -12.58 8.07
N LEU A 84 -15.88 -13.52 8.28
CA LEU A 84 -14.65 -13.28 9.02
C LEU A 84 -13.74 -12.31 8.27
N ILE A 85 -13.62 -12.48 6.94
CA ILE A 85 -12.78 -11.61 6.11
C ILE A 85 -13.34 -10.18 6.09
N LEU A 86 -14.64 -10.02 5.84
CA LEU A 86 -15.32 -8.73 5.85
C LEU A 86 -15.19 -8.03 7.19
N GLY A 87 -15.47 -8.73 8.29
CA GLY A 87 -15.34 -8.18 9.64
C GLY A 87 -13.90 -7.77 9.96
N ALA A 88 -12.91 -8.60 9.63
CA ALA A 88 -11.50 -8.28 9.86
C ALA A 88 -11.02 -7.08 9.03
N CYS A 89 -11.41 -7.00 7.75
CA CYS A 89 -11.05 -5.86 6.89
C CYS A 89 -11.73 -4.57 7.34
N PHE A 90 -13.00 -4.64 7.76
CA PHE A 90 -13.75 -3.50 8.27
C PHE A 90 -13.11 -2.95 9.55
N LEU A 91 -12.90 -3.83 10.55
CA LEU A 91 -12.24 -3.45 11.79
C LEU A 91 -10.82 -2.93 11.55
N GLY A 92 -10.07 -3.55 10.64
CA GLY A 92 -8.73 -3.11 10.26
C GLY A 92 -8.73 -1.71 9.63
N ALA A 93 -9.68 -1.42 8.74
CA ALA A 93 -9.81 -0.10 8.12
C ALA A 93 -10.17 0.98 9.15
N ILE A 94 -11.18 0.72 10.00
CA ILE A 94 -11.59 1.64 11.08
C ILE A 94 -10.43 1.88 12.06
N PHE A 95 -9.77 0.81 12.51
CA PHE A 95 -8.65 0.91 13.44
C PHE A 95 -7.48 1.69 12.82
N SER A 96 -7.16 1.45 11.55
CA SER A 96 -6.09 2.19 10.87
C SER A 96 -6.40 3.68 10.74
N MET A 97 -7.64 4.05 10.40
CA MET A 97 -8.05 5.45 10.29
C MET A 97 -8.02 6.15 11.66
N LEU A 98 -8.62 5.53 12.68
CA LEU A 98 -8.66 6.08 14.03
C LEU A 98 -7.27 6.22 14.62
N SER A 99 -6.45 5.17 14.57
CA SER A 99 -5.08 5.22 15.10
C SER A 99 -4.24 6.27 14.39
N GLY A 100 -4.29 6.34 13.05
CA GLY A 100 -3.55 7.35 12.28
C GLY A 100 -4.00 8.77 12.62
N GLY A 101 -5.30 9.03 12.58
CA GLY A 101 -5.84 10.36 12.82
C GLY A 101 -5.65 10.85 14.25
N LEU A 102 -5.88 10.00 15.25
CA LEU A 102 -5.68 10.34 16.66
C LEU A 102 -4.20 10.58 16.99
N ILE A 103 -3.28 9.80 16.42
CA ILE A 103 -1.83 10.04 16.58
C ILE A 103 -1.43 11.35 15.89
N ALA A 104 -1.94 11.65 14.71
CA ALA A 104 -1.65 12.92 14.04
C ALA A 104 -2.10 14.11 14.88
N LEU A 105 -3.32 14.05 15.42
CA LEU A 105 -3.86 15.11 16.29
C LEU A 105 -3.10 15.25 17.60
N SER A 106 -2.72 14.15 18.25
CA SER A 106 -1.96 14.23 19.50
C SER A 106 -0.56 14.82 19.31
N LEU A 107 -0.03 14.76 18.09
CA LEU A 107 1.21 15.43 17.68
C LEU A 107 1.00 16.89 17.23
N GLY A 108 -0.24 17.40 17.26
CA GLY A 108 -0.58 18.78 16.90
C GLY A 108 -0.73 19.02 15.39
N ALA A 109 -1.01 17.98 14.60
CA ALA A 109 -1.31 18.13 13.18
C ALA A 109 -2.62 18.91 12.96
N ASP A 110 -2.63 19.74 11.91
CA ASP A 110 -3.82 20.43 11.44
C ASP A 110 -4.78 19.47 10.71
N ILE A 111 -6.05 19.88 10.58
CA ILE A 111 -7.11 19.03 10.02
C ILE A 111 -6.77 18.48 8.61
N PRO A 112 -6.24 19.28 7.66
CA PRO A 112 -5.86 18.76 6.34
C PRO A 112 -4.80 17.66 6.39
N LEU A 113 -3.81 17.77 7.29
CA LEU A 113 -2.80 16.75 7.49
C LEU A 113 -3.38 15.50 8.17
N VAL A 114 -4.27 15.66 9.14
CA VAL A 114 -4.97 14.55 9.80
C VAL A 114 -5.77 13.73 8.78
N VAL A 115 -6.50 14.38 7.87
CA VAL A 115 -7.22 13.72 6.77
C VAL A 115 -6.25 12.96 5.86
N SER A 116 -5.09 13.54 5.56
CA SER A 116 -4.06 12.91 4.73
C SER A 116 -3.47 11.65 5.39
N VAL A 117 -3.28 11.68 6.72
CA VAL A 117 -2.82 10.53 7.52
C VAL A 117 -3.90 9.46 7.64
N LEU A 118 -5.16 9.87 7.77
CA LEU A 118 -6.31 8.97 7.92
C LEU A 118 -6.44 8.01 6.73
N THR A 119 -6.19 8.49 5.52
CA THR A 119 -6.31 7.71 4.27
C THR A 119 -5.05 6.93 3.89
N LYS A 120 -3.98 6.94 4.69
CA LYS A 120 -2.66 6.38 4.33
C LYS A 120 -2.63 4.87 4.03
N SER A 121 -3.63 4.10 4.46
CA SER A 121 -3.58 2.63 4.42
C SER A 121 -4.36 2.01 3.26
N VAL A 122 -4.71 2.80 2.25
CA VAL A 122 -5.33 2.32 0.99
C VAL A 122 -4.44 2.62 -0.21
N THR A 123 -4.87 2.31 -1.43
CA THR A 123 -4.07 2.62 -2.62
C THR A 123 -4.05 4.12 -2.89
N VAL A 124 -2.95 4.60 -3.48
CA VAL A 124 -2.73 6.02 -3.79
C VAL A 124 -3.95 6.67 -4.47
N PRO A 125 -4.59 6.09 -5.51
CA PRO A 125 -5.74 6.73 -6.15
C PRO A 125 -6.94 6.89 -5.21
N ILE A 126 -7.22 5.88 -4.38
CA ILE A 126 -8.32 5.94 -3.41
C ILE A 126 -7.99 6.97 -2.32
N ALA A 127 -6.78 6.93 -1.79
CA ALA A 127 -6.34 7.81 -0.72
C ALA A 127 -6.38 9.28 -1.15
N MET A 128 -5.84 9.59 -2.32
CA MET A 128 -5.87 10.95 -2.90
C MET A 128 -7.31 11.43 -3.12
N ALA A 129 -8.16 10.59 -3.72
CA ALA A 129 -9.55 10.97 -4.00
C ALA A 129 -10.38 11.16 -2.73
N THR A 130 -10.19 10.31 -1.71
CA THR A 130 -10.87 10.45 -0.41
C THR A 130 -10.35 11.66 0.36
N THR A 131 -9.04 11.91 0.34
CA THR A 131 -8.40 13.06 1.00
C THR A 131 -8.88 14.38 0.39
N TYR A 132 -8.90 14.47 -0.94
CA TYR A 132 -9.38 15.65 -1.65
C TYR A 132 -10.86 15.95 -1.34
N GLN A 133 -11.71 14.92 -1.27
CA GLN A 133 -13.13 15.09 -0.90
C GLN A 133 -13.35 15.53 0.55
N LEU A 134 -12.34 15.40 1.41
CA LEU A 134 -12.37 15.78 2.82
C LEU A 134 -11.49 17.01 3.11
N ASP A 135 -11.19 17.81 2.08
CA ASP A 135 -10.40 19.05 2.17
C ASP A 135 -8.98 18.86 2.75
N GLY A 136 -8.40 17.67 2.54
CA GLY A 136 -7.00 17.36 2.90
C GLY A 136 -6.01 17.50 1.75
N ASP A 137 -4.73 17.30 2.05
CA ASP A 137 -3.64 17.33 1.06
C ASP A 137 -3.43 15.97 0.37
N ALA A 138 -3.93 15.85 -0.86
CA ALA A 138 -3.79 14.64 -1.66
C ALA A 138 -2.33 14.25 -1.96
N ALA A 139 -1.43 15.23 -2.12
CA ALA A 139 -0.02 14.95 -2.40
C ALA A 139 0.66 14.34 -1.16
N VAL A 140 0.39 14.88 0.02
CA VAL A 140 0.87 14.32 1.30
C VAL A 140 0.30 12.92 1.51
N SER A 141 -0.99 12.71 1.26
CA SER A 141 -1.62 11.39 1.35
C SER A 141 -0.93 10.35 0.44
N ALA A 142 -0.61 10.70 -0.81
CA ALA A 142 0.10 9.82 -1.73
C ALA A 142 1.46 9.39 -1.19
N VAL A 143 2.21 10.32 -0.61
CA VAL A 143 3.51 10.05 0.02
C VAL A 143 3.36 9.13 1.23
N LEU A 144 2.39 9.40 2.12
CA LEU A 144 2.13 8.58 3.30
C LEU A 144 1.70 7.16 2.95
N VAL A 145 0.90 6.99 1.90
CA VAL A 145 0.56 5.67 1.35
C VAL A 145 1.81 4.92 0.90
N LEU A 146 2.68 5.55 0.12
CA LEU A 146 3.91 4.92 -0.33
C LEU A 146 4.80 4.49 0.84
N PHE A 147 4.94 5.35 1.86
CA PHE A 147 5.68 5.02 3.08
C PHE A 147 5.07 3.86 3.85
N ALA A 148 3.76 3.89 4.10
CA ALA A 148 3.05 2.82 4.80
C ALA A 148 3.18 1.48 4.07
N GLY A 149 2.96 1.47 2.76
CA GLY A 149 3.10 0.29 1.92
C GLY A 149 4.52 -0.27 1.89
N LEU A 150 5.53 0.61 1.84
CA LEU A 150 6.93 0.20 1.80
C LEU A 150 7.37 -0.42 3.14
N ILE A 151 7.08 0.26 4.25
CA ILE A 151 7.38 -0.23 5.60
C ILE A 151 6.66 -1.56 5.82
N GLY A 152 5.38 -1.64 5.49
CA GLY A 152 4.58 -2.86 5.60
C GLY A 152 5.13 -4.00 4.75
N ALA A 153 5.54 -3.74 3.51
CA ALA A 153 6.22 -4.74 2.69
C ALA A 153 7.52 -5.23 3.36
N MET A 154 8.39 -4.33 3.84
CA MET A 154 9.67 -4.73 4.44
C MET A 154 9.48 -5.52 5.76
N THR A 155 8.47 -5.16 6.56
CA THR A 155 8.34 -5.64 7.94
C THR A 155 7.32 -6.75 8.15
N ALA A 156 6.35 -6.95 7.25
CA ALA A 156 5.25 -7.90 7.45
C ALA A 156 5.73 -9.33 7.78
N TYR A 157 6.57 -9.93 6.93
CA TYR A 157 7.04 -11.30 7.15
C TYR A 157 7.99 -11.45 8.35
N PRO A 158 8.95 -10.54 8.59
CA PRO A 158 9.70 -10.52 9.85
C PRO A 158 8.80 -10.49 11.09
N ILE A 159 7.79 -9.62 11.10
CA ILE A 159 6.81 -9.53 12.21
C ILE A 159 6.02 -10.84 12.35
N PHE A 160 5.56 -11.43 11.25
CA PHE A 160 4.86 -12.72 11.30
C PHE A 160 5.73 -13.84 11.83
N HIS A 161 7.03 -13.86 11.53
CA HIS A 161 7.95 -14.84 12.06
C HIS A 161 8.17 -14.65 13.57
N LEU A 162 8.40 -13.40 14.00
CA LEU A 162 8.57 -13.02 15.40
C LEU A 162 7.35 -13.39 16.25
N LEU A 163 6.14 -13.06 15.76
CA LEU A 163 4.87 -13.34 16.43
C LEU A 163 4.34 -14.77 16.17
N ARG A 164 5.09 -15.60 15.43
CA ARG A 164 4.73 -16.99 15.07
C ARG A 164 3.36 -17.11 14.36
N ILE A 165 3.00 -16.14 13.54
CA ILE A 165 1.75 -16.12 12.76
C ILE A 165 1.89 -17.05 11.54
N LYS A 166 1.29 -18.23 11.64
CA LYS A 166 1.34 -19.26 10.58
C LYS A 166 0.15 -19.23 9.61
N GLY A 167 -0.99 -18.68 10.05
CA GLY A 167 -2.25 -18.70 9.31
C GLY A 167 -2.23 -17.82 8.06
N LYS A 168 -2.49 -18.42 6.89
CA LYS A 168 -2.50 -17.72 5.59
C LYS A 168 -3.53 -16.59 5.48
N ILE A 169 -4.72 -16.79 6.05
CA ILE A 169 -5.78 -15.77 6.07
C ILE A 169 -5.35 -14.58 6.91
N ALA A 170 -4.82 -14.83 8.11
CA ALA A 170 -4.35 -13.78 9.00
C ALA A 170 -3.23 -12.97 8.33
N ARG A 171 -2.19 -13.64 7.82
CA ARG A 171 -1.08 -12.96 7.12
C ARG A 171 -1.58 -12.14 5.94
N GLY A 172 -2.39 -12.72 5.06
CA GLY A 172 -2.84 -12.01 3.87
C GLY A 172 -3.74 -10.82 4.19
N ILE A 173 -4.72 -10.97 5.09
CA ILE A 173 -5.57 -9.83 5.50
C ILE A 173 -4.72 -8.73 6.14
N THR A 174 -3.78 -9.08 7.03
CA THR A 174 -2.90 -8.08 7.66
C THR A 174 -2.04 -7.35 6.63
N ILE A 175 -1.44 -8.05 5.67
CA ILE A 175 -0.66 -7.41 4.60
C ILE A 175 -1.55 -6.47 3.79
N GLY A 176 -2.72 -6.94 3.34
CA GLY A 176 -3.60 -6.13 2.49
C GLY A 176 -4.16 -4.90 3.20
N ALA A 177 -4.50 -5.02 4.48
CA ALA A 177 -5.04 -3.92 5.28
C ALA A 177 -3.97 -2.88 5.70
N ALA A 178 -2.73 -3.30 5.95
CA ALA A 178 -1.67 -2.41 6.46
C ALA A 178 -0.71 -1.90 5.38
N ALA A 179 -0.44 -2.71 4.35
CA ALA A 179 0.60 -2.48 3.35
C ALA A 179 0.07 -2.46 1.90
N HIS A 180 -1.25 -2.67 1.74
CA HIS A 180 -2.00 -2.52 0.50
C HIS A 180 -1.33 -3.19 -0.73
N ALA A 181 -1.28 -2.50 -1.88
CA ALA A 181 -0.72 -3.00 -3.12
C ALA A 181 0.77 -3.37 -3.03
N LEU A 182 1.59 -2.60 -2.31
CA LEU A 182 3.04 -2.84 -2.21
C LEU A 182 3.33 -4.11 -1.38
N GLY A 183 2.64 -4.27 -0.26
CA GLY A 183 2.70 -5.48 0.54
C GLY A 183 2.15 -6.69 -0.21
N THR A 184 1.06 -6.51 -0.96
CA THR A 184 0.46 -7.58 -1.79
C THR A 184 1.42 -8.05 -2.87
N ALA A 185 2.14 -7.13 -3.52
CA ALA A 185 3.19 -7.47 -4.48
C ALA A 185 4.31 -8.29 -3.83
N GLN A 186 4.73 -7.95 -2.60
CA GLN A 186 5.69 -8.76 -1.87
C GLN A 186 5.11 -10.14 -1.48
N ALA A 187 3.83 -10.20 -1.12
CA ALA A 187 3.15 -11.46 -0.83
C ALA A 187 3.12 -12.37 -2.06
N LEU A 188 2.92 -11.82 -3.27
CA LEU A 188 2.98 -12.58 -4.53
C LEU A 188 4.36 -13.20 -4.76
N ASP A 189 5.44 -12.45 -4.51
CA ASP A 189 6.81 -12.95 -4.66
C ASP A 189 7.16 -14.06 -3.63
N LYS A 190 6.52 -14.06 -2.45
CA LYS A 190 6.82 -15.01 -1.35
C LYS A 190 5.86 -16.20 -1.26
N ARG A 191 4.56 -15.94 -1.21
CA ARG A 191 3.49 -16.92 -0.95
C ARG A 191 2.20 -16.52 -1.66
N ASN A 192 1.90 -17.20 -2.76
CA ASN A 192 0.71 -16.94 -3.57
C ASN A 192 -0.62 -17.03 -2.78
N GLU A 193 -0.70 -17.91 -1.78
CA GLU A 193 -1.90 -17.99 -0.92
C GLU A 193 -2.10 -16.76 -0.03
N ASP A 194 -1.01 -16.16 0.50
CA ASP A 194 -1.09 -14.95 1.30
C ASP A 194 -1.53 -13.78 0.41
N ALA A 195 -1.01 -13.72 -0.82
CA ALA A 195 -1.39 -12.74 -1.82
C ALA A 195 -2.89 -12.77 -2.16
N ALA A 196 -3.51 -13.95 -2.25
CA ALA A 196 -4.95 -14.06 -2.52
C ALA A 196 -5.81 -13.33 -1.47
N TYR A 197 -5.53 -13.54 -0.19
CA TYR A 197 -6.26 -12.84 0.88
C TYR A 197 -5.84 -11.38 0.99
N SER A 198 -4.58 -11.04 0.66
CA SER A 198 -4.07 -9.67 0.64
C SER A 198 -4.71 -8.82 -0.46
N SER A 199 -4.83 -9.34 -1.69
CA SER A 199 -5.52 -8.67 -2.80
C SER A 199 -7.00 -8.41 -2.46
N LEU A 200 -7.65 -9.37 -1.78
CA LEU A 200 -9.03 -9.19 -1.34
C LEU A 200 -9.14 -8.12 -0.25
N ALA A 201 -8.26 -8.16 0.76
CA ALA A 201 -8.23 -7.18 1.83
C ALA A 201 -7.90 -5.77 1.31
N LEU A 202 -6.97 -5.64 0.36
CA LEU A 202 -6.67 -4.40 -0.35
C LEU A 202 -7.93 -3.74 -0.92
N ALA A 203 -8.74 -4.50 -1.65
CA ALA A 203 -9.98 -4.00 -2.25
C ALA A 203 -11.03 -3.64 -1.18
N LEU A 204 -11.25 -4.52 -0.20
CA LEU A 204 -12.26 -4.32 0.84
C LEU A 204 -11.91 -3.14 1.76
N CYS A 205 -10.67 -3.05 2.23
CA CYS A 205 -10.21 -1.92 3.04
C CYS A 205 -10.26 -0.61 2.27
N GLY A 206 -9.98 -0.62 0.95
CA GLY A 206 -10.20 0.52 0.07
C GLY A 206 -11.63 1.03 0.08
N ILE A 207 -12.59 0.11 -0.13
CA ILE A 207 -14.03 0.42 -0.10
C ILE A 207 -14.46 0.94 1.28
N PHE A 208 -14.09 0.24 2.35
CA PHE A 208 -14.48 0.63 3.70
C PHE A 208 -13.89 1.98 4.10
N THR A 209 -12.63 2.26 3.76
CA THR A 209 -12.01 3.57 4.02
C THR A 209 -12.74 4.66 3.24
N ALA A 210 -13.00 4.46 1.94
CA ALA A 210 -13.68 5.47 1.13
C ALA A 210 -15.08 5.82 1.65
N ILE A 211 -15.83 4.83 2.15
CA ILE A 211 -17.18 5.03 2.70
C ILE A 211 -17.13 5.61 4.12
N CYS A 212 -16.24 5.11 4.97
CA CYS A 212 -16.24 5.43 6.39
C CYS A 212 -15.38 6.65 6.76
N ALA A 213 -14.47 7.10 5.89
CA ALA A 213 -13.58 8.23 6.19
C ALA A 213 -14.31 9.50 6.65
N PRO A 214 -15.42 9.96 6.01
CA PRO A 214 -16.15 11.13 6.49
C PRO A 214 -16.68 10.97 7.92
N ALA A 215 -17.26 9.80 8.22
CA ALA A 215 -17.82 9.51 9.54
C ALA A 215 -16.73 9.40 10.63
N VAL A 216 -15.59 8.79 10.28
CA VAL A 216 -14.44 8.70 11.19
C VAL A 216 -13.81 10.06 11.43
N MET A 217 -13.70 10.90 10.40
CA MET A 217 -13.22 12.28 10.58
C MET A 217 -14.14 13.09 11.49
N ALA A 218 -15.46 13.00 11.29
CA ALA A 218 -16.43 13.66 12.16
C ALA A 218 -16.30 13.20 13.62
N LEU A 219 -16.13 11.90 13.86
CA LEU A 219 -15.90 11.35 15.20
C LEU A 219 -14.62 11.88 15.82
N ILE A 220 -13.54 11.94 15.04
CA ILE A 220 -12.23 12.44 15.50
C ILE A 220 -12.32 13.91 15.93
N VAL A 221 -13.00 14.75 15.15
CA VAL A 221 -13.18 16.17 15.50
C VAL A 221 -14.02 16.35 16.76
N VAL A 222 -15.01 15.49 17.01
CA VAL A 222 -15.87 15.58 18.21
C VAL A 222 -15.13 15.18 19.49
N ILE A 223 -14.11 14.33 19.39
CA ILE A 223 -13.34 13.83 20.55
C ILE A 223 -12.33 14.89 21.06
N VAL A 224 -12.01 15.90 20.26
CA VAL A 224 -11.01 16.95 20.56
C VAL A 224 -11.70 18.28 20.83
#